data_AF-A0A9E2SEA9-F1
#
_entry.id   AF-A0A9E2SEA9-F1
#
_cell.length_a   1.000
_cell.length_b   1.000
_cell.length_c   1.000
_cell.angle_alpha   90.00
_cell.angle_beta   90.00
_cell.angle_gamma   90.00
#
_symmetry.space_group_name_H-M   'P 1'
#
loop_
_entity.id
_entity.type
_entity.pdbx_description
1 polymer ?
#
loop_
_entity_poly.entity_id
_entity_poly.type
_entity_poly.pdbx_seq_one_letter_code
_entity_poly.pdbx_strand_id
1 'polypeptide(L)' 'MIKLLNVVKNEIPVEYEIFIVQHGLSKANAPTDILTLPGVTETYTKEFADINLNVIASA' A
#
# COMPACT_ATOMS: atom_id res chain seq x y z
N MET A 1 29.45 -12.09 28.83
CA MET A 1 29.09 -10.70 28.46
C MET A 1 28.60 -10.68 27.01
N ILE A 2 27.39 -11.16 26.73
CA ILE A 2 26.80 -11.23 25.36
C ILE A 2 25.40 -10.59 25.32
N LYS A 3 24.89 -10.07 26.45
CA LYS A 3 23.48 -9.65 26.60
C LYS A 3 23.13 -8.22 26.15
N LEU A 4 24.08 -7.38 25.75
CA LEU A 4 23.78 -5.98 25.36
C LEU A 4 23.58 -5.78 23.85
N LEU A 5 24.19 -6.59 22.99
CA LEU A 5 24.15 -6.39 21.53
C LEU A 5 22.78 -6.71 20.91
N ASN A 6 21.92 -7.44 21.62
CA ASN A 6 20.56 -7.76 21.16
C ASN A 6 19.52 -6.67 21.52
N VAL A 7 19.88 -5.65 22.30
CA VAL A 7 18.91 -4.67 22.83
C VAL A 7 18.68 -3.50 21.89
N VAL A 8 19.55 -3.26 20.92
CA VAL A 8 19.43 -2.11 20.02
C VAL A 8 19.68 -2.54 18.57
N LYS A 9 18.71 -3.27 18.00
CA LYS A 9 18.50 -3.20 16.56
C LYS A 9 17.87 -1.83 16.28
N ASN A 10 18.70 -0.83 15.97
CA ASN A 10 18.26 0.46 15.43
C ASN A 10 17.77 0.26 13.98
N GLU A 11 16.80 -0.63 13.77
CA GLU A 11 16.09 -0.74 12.51
C GLU A 11 15.16 0.47 12.45
N ILE A 12 15.53 1.46 11.63
CA ILE A 12 14.67 2.61 11.36
C ILE A 12 13.43 2.04 10.66
N PRO A 13 12.21 2.22 11.21
CA PRO A 13 11.00 1.76 10.54
C PRO A 13 10.88 2.53 9.22
N VAL A 14 10.91 1.80 8.10
CA VAL A 14 10.72 2.38 6.77
C VAL A 14 9.29 2.08 6.34
N GLU A 15 8.50 3.14 6.20
CA GLU A 15 7.16 3.06 5.63
C GLU A 15 7.24 3.22 4.11
N TYR A 16 6.56 2.33 3.39
CA TYR A 16 6.47 2.38 1.94
C TYR A 16 5.03 2.69 1.53
N GLU A 17 4.89 3.49 0.48
CA GLU A 17 3.60 3.86 -0.10
C GLU A 17 3.68 3.74 -1.62
N ILE A 18 2.68 3.08 -2.22
CA ILE A 18 2.58 2.87 -3.66
C ILE A 18 1.41 3.71 -4.18
N PHE A 19 1.65 4.44 -5.26
CA PHE A 19 0.62 5.22 -5.95
C PHE A 19 0.38 4.67 -7.35
N ILE A 20 -0.86 4.25 -7.63
CA ILE A 20 -1.29 3.86 -8.97
C ILE A 20 -2.12 5.01 -9.54
N VAL A 21 -1.63 5.64 -10.61
CA VAL A 21 -2.37 6.69 -11.32
C VAL A 21 -3.10 6.05 -12.50
N GLN A 22 -4.43 6.07 -12.48
CA GLN A 22 -5.24 5.59 -13.60
C GLN A 22 -5.78 6.77 -14.42
N HIS A 23 -5.20 6.98 -15.60
CA HIS A 23 -5.68 7.99 -16.54
C HIS A 23 -6.96 7.50 -17.26
N GLY A 24 -8.00 8.33 -17.30
CA GLY A 24 -9.26 8.02 -18.00
C GLY A 24 -10.27 7.20 -17.18
N LEU A 25 -9.91 6.77 -15.96
CA LEU A 25 -10.89 6.26 -15.01
C LEU A 25 -11.45 7.45 -14.22
N SER A 26 -12.68 7.85 -14.50
CA SER A 26 -13.42 8.77 -13.62
C SER A 26 -14.09 7.97 -12.51
N LYS A 27 -13.96 8.41 -11.25
CA LYS A 27 -14.67 7.79 -10.11
C LYS A 27 -16.18 7.73 -10.33
N ALA A 28 -16.72 8.61 -11.17
CA ALA A 28 -18.14 8.66 -11.48
C ALA A 28 -18.63 7.52 -12.39
N ASN A 29 -17.77 6.97 -13.25
CA ASN A 29 -18.17 6.04 -14.32
C ASN A 29 -17.35 4.74 -14.34
N ALA A 30 -16.56 4.48 -13.30
CA ALA A 30 -15.76 3.27 -13.21
C ALA A 30 -16.67 2.04 -12.97
N PRO A 31 -16.56 0.98 -13.81
CA PRO A 31 -17.23 -0.28 -13.54
C PRO A 31 -16.83 -0.84 -12.17
N THR A 32 -17.78 -1.42 -11.44
CA THR A 32 -17.56 -1.98 -10.09
C THR A 32 -16.39 -2.97 -10.07
N ASP A 33 -16.23 -3.78 -11.11
CA ASP A 33 -15.14 -4.75 -11.22
C ASP A 33 -13.77 -4.07 -11.28
N ILE A 34 -13.68 -2.91 -11.94
CA ILE A 34 -12.45 -2.11 -12.04
C ILE A 34 -12.13 -1.43 -10.71
N LEU A 35 -13.11 -1.09 -9.88
CA LEU A 35 -12.89 -0.57 -8.53
C LEU A 35 -12.60 -1.67 -7.50
N THR A 36 -13.10 -2.88 -7.73
CA THR A 36 -12.94 -4.02 -6.82
C THR A 36 -11.54 -4.60 -6.87
N LEU A 37 -10.95 -4.72 -8.06
CA LEU A 37 -9.60 -5.29 -8.24
C LEU A 37 -8.49 -4.51 -7.50
N PRO A 38 -8.45 -3.17 -7.54
CA PRO A 38 -7.50 -2.40 -6.76
C PRO A 38 -7.79 -2.47 -5.25
N GLY A 39 -9.06 -2.56 -4.83
CA GLY A 39 -9.41 -2.71 -3.42
C GLY A 39 -8.95 -4.03 -2.80
N VAL A 40 -9.09 -5.15 -3.52
CA VAL A 40 -8.53 -6.44 -3.05
C VAL A 40 -7.00 -6.44 -3.05
N THR A 41 -6.39 -5.74 -4.01
CA THR A 41 -4.93 -5.61 -4.08
C THR A 41 -4.38 -4.73 -2.95
N GLU A 42 -5.07 -3.64 -2.61
CA GLU A 42 -4.74 -2.75 -1.50
C GLU A 42 -4.78 -3.52 -0.18
N THR A 43 -5.85 -4.28 0.04
CA THR A 43 -6.03 -5.09 1.25
C THR A 43 -4.92 -6.12 1.38
N TYR A 44 -4.66 -6.91 0.33
CA TYR A 44 -3.59 -7.92 0.36
C TYR A 44 -2.20 -7.31 0.58
N THR A 45 -1.91 -6.19 -0.07
CA THR A 45 -0.61 -5.51 0.03
C THR A 45 -0.36 -4.96 1.44
N LYS A 46 -1.41 -4.41 2.07
CA LYS A 46 -1.33 -3.93 3.45
C LYS A 46 -1.14 -5.09 4.43
N GLU A 47 -1.91 -6.17 4.28
CA GLU A 47 -1.82 -7.34 5.16
C GLU A 47 -0.48 -8.07 5.05
N PHE A 48 0.05 -8.22 3.83
CA PHE A 48 1.26 -9.02 3.60
C PHE A 48 2.55 -8.24 3.82
N ALA A 49 2.58 -6.95 3.47
CA ALA A 49 3.82 -6.17 3.42
C ALA A 49 3.79 -4.89 4.28
N ASP A 50 2.67 -4.57 4.93
CA ASP A 50 2.44 -3.30 5.64
C ASP A 50 2.62 -2.05 4.76
N ILE A 51 2.45 -2.21 3.44
CA ILE A 51 2.59 -1.14 2.45
C ILE A 51 1.22 -0.53 2.16
N ASN A 52 1.14 0.79 2.17
CA ASN A 52 -0.09 1.50 1.78
C ASN A 52 -0.17 1.60 0.25
N LEU A 53 -1.31 1.21 -0.33
CA LEU A 53 -1.57 1.33 -1.77
C LEU A 53 -2.68 2.34 -2.02
N ASN A 54 -2.37 3.42 -2.72
CA ASN A 54 -3.33 4.45 -3.07
C ASN A 54 -3.59 4.48 -4.58
N VAL A 55 -4.85 4.40 -4.96
CA VAL A 55 -5.27 4.52 -6.36
C VAL A 55 -5.79 5.93 -6.60
N ILE A 56 -5.09 6.68 -7.43
CA ILE A 56 -5.45 8.04 -7.82
C ILE A 56 -6.10 7.97 -9.20
N ALA A 57 -7.38 8.33 -9.24
CA ALA A 57 -8.18 8.46 -10.45
C ALA A 57 -8.38 9.95 -10.77
N SER A 58 -8.33 10.31 -12.06
CA SER A 58 -8.73 11.65 -12.50
C SER A 58 -10.24 11.80 -12.34
N ALA A 59 -10.72 12.98 -11.94
CA ALA A 59 -12.14 13.31 -12.03
C ALA A 59 -12.62 13.25 -13.49
#